data_AF-A0A3D3IBR4-F1
#
_entry.id   AF-A0A3D3IBR4-F1
#
_cell.length_a   1.000
_cell.length_b   1.000
_cell.length_c   1.000
_cell.angle_alpha   90.00
_cell.angle_beta   90.00
_cell.angle_gamma   90.00
#
_symmetry.space_group_name_H-M   'P 1'
#
loop_
_entity.id
_entity.type
_entity.pdbx_description
1 polymer ?
#
loop_
_entity_poly.entity_id
_entity_poly.type
_entity_poly.pdbx_seq_one_letter_code
_entity_poly.pdbx_strand_id
1 'polypeptide(L)'
;LYGVADIGKSKAKQAAKRLKEQNPHIKIQVIEGKLISSNTLELLKPFDIVVDCTDNFPTRYLLNDACVLLDKPLVYGSIFRYEGQVAV
;
A
#
# COMPACT_ATOMS: atom_id res chain seq x y z
N LEU A 1 -9.61 -9.85 6.01
CA LEU A 1 -9.54 -9.68 4.54
C LEU A 1 -9.30 -10.99 3.78
N TYR A 2 -8.64 -11.98 4.37
CA TYR A 2 -8.23 -13.22 3.69
C TYR A 2 -8.76 -14.45 4.42
N GLY A 3 -8.97 -15.56 3.70
CA GLY A 3 -9.32 -16.88 4.26
C GLY A 3 -8.41 -18.01 3.77
N VAL A 4 -8.61 -19.23 4.29
CA VAL A 4 -7.80 -20.42 3.94
C VAL A 4 -7.87 -20.73 2.43
N ALA A 5 -9.02 -20.52 1.82
CA ALA A 5 -9.22 -20.73 0.39
C ALA A 5 -8.45 -19.73 -0.51
N ASP A 6 -7.79 -18.72 0.07
CA ASP A 6 -7.05 -17.69 -0.65
C ASP A 6 -5.55 -17.97 -0.73
N ILE A 7 -5.07 -19.07 -0.15
CA ILE A 7 -3.66 -19.48 -0.23
C ILE A 7 -3.25 -19.61 -1.70
N GLY A 8 -2.10 -19.02 -2.03
CA GLY A 8 -1.58 -18.97 -3.40
C GLY A 8 -2.22 -17.91 -4.30
N LYS A 9 -3.30 -17.24 -3.87
CA LYS A 9 -3.92 -16.16 -4.63
C LYS A 9 -3.30 -14.80 -4.30
N SER A 10 -3.41 -13.88 -5.24
CA SER A 10 -2.95 -12.50 -5.07
C SER A 10 -3.64 -11.79 -3.91
N LYS A 11 -2.85 -11.33 -2.93
CA LYS A 11 -3.36 -10.55 -1.79
C LYS A 11 -4.11 -9.31 -2.24
N ALA A 12 -3.59 -8.57 -3.22
CA ALA A 12 -4.20 -7.33 -3.69
C ALA A 12 -5.59 -7.57 -4.29
N LYS A 13 -5.74 -8.64 -5.10
CA LYS A 13 -7.04 -9.03 -5.67
C LYS A 13 -8.04 -9.49 -4.60
N GLN A 14 -7.61 -10.31 -3.64
CA GLN A 14 -8.52 -10.80 -2.59
C GLN A 14 -8.95 -9.68 -1.63
N ALA A 15 -8.05 -8.77 -1.28
CA ALA A 15 -8.39 -7.60 -0.49
C ALA A 15 -9.43 -6.72 -1.22
N ALA A 16 -9.21 -6.44 -2.50
CA ALA A 16 -10.15 -5.67 -3.31
C ALA A 16 -11.53 -6.32 -3.40
N LYS A 17 -11.59 -7.64 -3.63
CA LYS A 17 -12.84 -8.41 -3.63
C LYS A 17 -13.59 -8.23 -2.31
N ARG A 18 -12.91 -8.48 -1.18
CA ARG A 18 -13.53 -8.40 0.15
C ARG A 18 -14.00 -6.99 0.50
N LEU A 19 -13.22 -5.96 0.15
CA LEU A 19 -13.59 -4.55 0.39
C LEU A 19 -14.78 -4.13 -0.48
N LYS A 20 -14.88 -4.61 -1.73
CA LYS A 20 -16.03 -4.38 -2.59
C LYS A 20 -17.31 -5.05 -2.09
N GLU A 21 -17.21 -6.25 -1.53
CA GLU A 21 -18.35 -6.90 -0.85
C GLU A 21 -18.84 -6.10 0.35
N GLN A 22 -17.92 -5.46 1.09
CA GLN A 22 -18.25 -4.65 2.26
C GLN A 22 -18.85 -3.29 1.88
N ASN A 23 -18.33 -2.64 0.84
CA ASN A 23 -18.85 -1.39 0.31
C ASN A 23 -18.77 -1.39 -1.22
N PRO A 24 -19.88 -1.57 -1.95
CA PRO A 24 -19.85 -1.63 -3.41
C PRO A 24 -19.58 -0.28 -4.07
N HIS A 25 -19.74 0.83 -3.35
CA HIS A 25 -19.67 2.20 -3.91
C HIS A 25 -18.25 2.75 -4.04
N ILE A 26 -17.25 2.14 -3.39
CA ILE A 26 -15.85 2.60 -3.49
C ILE A 26 -15.21 2.16 -4.82
N LYS A 27 -14.25 2.92 -5.34
CA LYS A 27 -13.41 2.47 -6.46
C LYS A 27 -12.14 1.85 -5.91
N ILE A 28 -11.77 0.65 -6.37
CA ILE A 28 -10.54 -0.02 -5.97
C ILE A 28 -9.73 -0.31 -7.22
N GLN A 29 -8.50 0.21 -7.26
CA GLN A 29 -7.52 -0.12 -8.28
C GLN A 29 -6.52 -1.11 -7.70
N VAL A 30 -6.48 -2.31 -8.28
CA VAL A 30 -5.52 -3.34 -7.90
C VAL A 30 -4.24 -3.14 -8.69
N ILE A 31 -3.12 -2.99 -7.99
CA ILE A 31 -1.78 -2.97 -8.56
C ILE A 31 -1.08 -4.24 -8.10
N GLU A 32 -0.72 -5.10 -9.04
CA GLU A 32 0.07 -6.31 -8.77
C GLU A 32 1.51 -6.07 -9.18
N GLY A 33 2.45 -6.60 -8.39
CA GLY A 33 3.88 -6.40 -8.59
C GLY A 33 4.53 -5.70 -7.41
N LYS A 34 5.84 -5.50 -7.50
CA LYS A 34 6.63 -4.79 -6.49
C LYS A 34 6.78 -3.32 -6.88
N LEU A 35 6.78 -2.45 -5.88
CA LEU A 35 7.28 -1.09 -6.05
C LEU A 35 8.80 -1.16 -6.25
N ILE A 36 9.25 -0.54 -7.32
CA ILE A 36 10.66 -0.38 -7.67
C ILE A 36 10.89 1.04 -8.16
N SER A 37 12.14 1.50 -8.15
CA SER A 37 12.48 2.88 -8.51
C SER A 37 11.97 3.30 -9.88
N SER A 38 11.92 2.37 -10.85
CA SER A 38 11.46 2.66 -12.21
C SER A 38 9.95 2.79 -12.38
N ASN A 39 9.13 2.33 -11.42
CA ASN A 39 7.67 2.38 -11.54
C ASN A 39 6.98 3.25 -10.48
N THR A 40 7.63 3.54 -9.35
CA THR A 40 6.96 4.10 -8.18
C THR A 40 6.40 5.50 -8.43
N LEU A 41 7.16 6.38 -9.09
CA LEU A 41 6.70 7.74 -9.38
C LEU A 41 5.41 7.75 -10.22
N GLU A 42 5.40 7.05 -11.35
CA GLU A 42 4.22 6.98 -12.22
C GLU A 42 3.01 6.34 -11.51
N LEU A 43 3.27 5.32 -10.69
CA LEU A 43 2.21 4.66 -9.92
C LEU A 43 1.60 5.57 -8.85
N LEU A 44 2.38 6.44 -8.21
CA LEU A 44 1.90 7.30 -7.12
C LEU A 44 1.26 8.62 -7.61
N LYS A 45 1.60 9.09 -8.82
CA LYS A 45 1.05 10.32 -9.42
C LYS A 45 -0.47 10.53 -9.31
N PRO A 46 -1.35 9.53 -9.53
CA PRO A 46 -2.80 9.75 -9.50
C PRO A 46 -3.42 9.78 -8.08
N PHE A 47 -2.65 9.54 -7.01
CA PHE A 47 -3.18 9.42 -5.65
C PHE A 47 -2.85 10.63 -4.76
N ASP A 48 -3.79 11.12 -3.96
CA ASP A 48 -3.55 12.33 -3.14
C ASP A 48 -2.73 12.06 -1.87
N ILE A 49 -2.88 10.87 -1.27
CA ILE A 49 -2.21 10.47 -0.03
C ILE A 49 -1.64 9.06 -0.20
N VAL A 50 -0.44 8.85 0.31
CA VAL A 50 0.22 7.53 0.31
C VAL A 50 0.29 7.00 1.74
N VAL A 51 -0.07 5.73 1.92
CA VAL A 51 0.01 5.03 3.21
C VAL A 51 0.98 3.85 3.09
N ASP A 52 2.12 3.91 3.77
CA ASP A 52 3.09 2.82 3.84
C ASP A 52 2.65 1.78 4.88
N CYS A 53 2.23 0.63 4.37
CA CYS A 53 1.89 -0.57 5.13
C CYS A 53 2.90 -1.71 4.88
N THR A 54 4.13 -1.38 4.47
CA THR A 54 5.17 -2.37 4.15
C THR A 54 5.99 -2.74 5.38
N ASP A 55 6.63 -3.91 5.30
CA ASP A 55 7.40 -4.53 6.39
C ASP A 55 8.92 -4.40 6.19
N ASN A 56 9.38 -3.54 5.28
CA ASN A 56 10.79 -3.44 4.94
C ASN A 56 11.25 -1.99 4.69
N PHE A 57 12.44 -1.68 5.20
CA PHE A 57 13.05 -0.35 5.07
C PHE A 57 13.29 0.10 3.62
N PRO A 58 13.76 -0.74 2.68
CA PRO A 58 13.98 -0.31 1.30
C PRO A 58 12.74 0.28 0.64
N THR A 59 11.57 -0.33 0.85
CA THR A 59 10.31 0.17 0.26
C THR A 59 9.87 1.46 0.95
N ARG A 60 10.04 1.57 2.27
CA ARG A 60 9.75 2.80 3.01
C ARG A 60 10.56 3.99 2.50
N TYR A 61 11.87 3.83 2.32
CA TYR A 61 12.72 4.90 1.78
C TYR A 61 12.34 5.25 0.35
N LEU A 62 12.08 4.25 -0.49
CA LEU A 62 11.59 4.47 -1.86
C LEU A 62 10.27 5.26 -1.89
N LEU A 63 9.32 4.93 -1.01
CA LEU A 63 8.05 5.66 -0.89
C LEU A 63 8.27 7.08 -0.40
N ASN A 64 9.13 7.30 0.60
CA ASN A 64 9.48 8.62 1.10
C ASN A 64 10.02 9.51 -0.03
N ASP A 65 11.03 9.04 -0.75
CA ASP A 65 11.66 9.81 -1.82
C ASP A 65 10.65 10.14 -2.92
N ALA A 66 9.82 9.16 -3.32
CA ALA A 66 8.78 9.38 -4.32
C ALA A 66 7.71 10.38 -3.85
N CYS A 67 7.31 10.34 -2.58
CA CYS A 67 6.32 11.26 -2.02
C CYS A 67 6.87 12.68 -1.91
N VAL A 68 8.13 12.85 -1.50
CA VAL A 68 8.80 14.17 -1.50
C VAL A 68 8.89 14.75 -2.90
N LEU A 69 9.28 13.95 -3.90
CA LEU A 69 9.38 14.40 -5.30
C LEU A 69 8.03 14.77 -5.93
N LEU A 70 6.95 14.13 -5.48
CA LEU A 70 5.60 14.35 -5.99
C LEU A 70 4.78 15.35 -5.15
N ASP A 71 5.37 15.90 -4.07
CA ASP A 71 4.70 16.74 -3.09
C ASP A 71 3.43 16.09 -2.52
N LYS A 72 3.57 14.86 -2.02
CA LYS A 72 2.48 14.05 -1.47
C LYS A 72 2.70 13.72 0.00
N PRO A 73 1.68 13.82 0.86
CA PRO A 73 1.78 13.36 2.23
C PRO A 73 1.97 11.83 2.28
N LEU A 74 2.94 11.39 3.08
CA LEU A 74 3.22 9.99 3.35
C LEU A 74 2.89 9.67 4.81
N VAL A 75 1.86 8.86 5.02
CA VAL A 75 1.58 8.27 6.34
C VAL A 75 2.27 6.92 6.41
N TYR A 76 3.09 6.66 7.43
CA TYR A 76 3.68 5.33 7.61
C TYR A 76 3.34 4.74 8.96
N GLY A 77 3.14 3.42 8.96
CA GLY A 77 2.96 2.61 10.17
C GLY A 77 4.04 1.55 10.30
N SER A 78 4.41 1.22 11.52
CA SER A 78 5.22 0.03 11.79
C SER A 78 4.81 -0.64 13.10
N ILE A 79 5.04 -1.94 13.19
CA ILE A 79 4.79 -2.71 14.39
C ILE A 79 5.97 -3.65 14.64
N PHE A 80 6.44 -3.68 15.88
CA PHE A 80 7.44 -4.62 16.36
C PHE A 80 6.94 -5.23 17.67
N ARG A 81 6.48 -6.48 17.59
CA ARG A 81 5.89 -7.22 18.72
C ARG A 81 4.70 -6.46 19.34
N TYR A 82 4.93 -5.76 20.45
CA TYR A 82 3.93 -5.04 21.23
C TYR A 82 4.03 -3.52 21.07
N GLU A 83 4.99 -3.04 20.29
CA GLU A 83 5.21 -1.62 20.05
C GLU A 83 4.80 -1.25 18.63
N GLY A 84 4.08 -0.15 18.49
CA GLY A 84 3.66 0.41 17.22
C GLY A 84 4.13 1.85 17.08
N GLN A 85 4.42 2.26 15.86
CA GLN A 85 4.72 3.65 15.53
C GLN A 85 3.89 4.10 14.34
N VAL A 86 3.47 5.36 14.38
CA VAL A 86 2.79 6.06 13.28
C VAL A 86 3.34 7.47 13.19
N ALA A 87 3.59 7.94 11.98
CA ALA A 87 3.94 9.33 11.69
C ALA A 87 3.45 9.75 10.30
N VAL A 88 3.48 11.06 10.06
CA VAL A 88 3.05 11.76 8.84
C VAL A 88 4.16 12.71 8.42
#